data_AF-A0A0G1SE11-F1
#
_entry.id   AF-A0A0G1SE11-F1
#
_cell.length_a   1.000
_cell.length_b   1.000
_cell.length_c   1.000
_cell.angle_alpha   90.00
_cell.angle_beta   90.00
_cell.angle_gamma   90.00
#
_symmetry.space_group_name_H-M   'P 1'
#
loop_
_entity.id
_entity.type
_entity.pdbx_description
1 polymer ?
#
loop_
_entity_poly.entity_id
_entity_poly.type
_entity_poly.pdbx_seq_one_letter_code
_entity_poly.pdbx_strand_id
1 'polypeptide(L)'
;MDNIEHKSGSEFSAAASRVERPSTIETILGGGAKIKFLSESMEERDIIGKGKFKGNTYSYELEVPHLTRPGEKWVTELAVWFPAAHYPLFDERAERKPEMQIDILTGQGNMTLTKNPETMRKIYEEIRRQTDQRLEINPEG
;
A
#
# COMPACT_ATOMS: atom_id res chain seq x y z
N MET A 1 9.46 53.68 14.23
CA MET A 1 10.20 52.60 13.57
C MET A 1 9.61 51.31 14.10
N ASP A 2 8.63 50.82 13.35
CA ASP A 2 7.78 49.69 13.69
C ASP A 2 8.55 48.38 13.54
N ASN A 3 8.69 47.64 14.64
CA ASN A 3 9.13 46.26 14.61
C ASN A 3 7.91 45.39 14.26
N ILE A 4 7.84 44.96 13.02
CA ILE A 4 6.92 43.91 12.57
C ILE A 4 7.49 42.58 13.06
N GLU A 5 6.97 42.07 14.17
CA GLU A 5 7.14 40.66 14.54
C GLU A 5 6.43 39.78 13.50
N HIS A 6 7.22 39.24 12.58
CA HIS A 6 6.79 38.13 11.73
C HIS A 6 6.43 36.94 12.62
N LYS A 7 5.13 36.69 12.79
CA LYS A 7 4.61 35.35 13.05
C LYS A 7 4.96 34.46 11.86
N SER A 8 6.16 33.89 11.85
CA SER A 8 6.52 32.84 10.91
C SER A 8 6.00 31.53 11.46
N GLY A 9 4.92 31.06 10.84
CA GLY A 9 4.30 29.78 11.14
C GLY A 9 5.27 28.62 10.97
N SER A 10 5.08 27.62 11.83
CA SER A 10 5.38 26.23 11.50
C SER A 10 4.61 25.31 12.44
N GLU A 11 3.27 25.45 12.45
CA GLU A 11 2.37 24.48 13.09
C GLU A 11 2.07 23.27 12.18
N PHE A 12 2.83 23.08 11.09
CA PHE A 12 2.60 22.00 10.13
C PHE A 12 3.41 20.72 10.38
N SER A 13 4.18 20.61 11.48
CA SER A 13 5.16 19.52 11.58
C SER A 13 4.96 18.50 12.72
N ALA A 14 3.83 18.48 13.41
CA ALA A 14 3.61 17.48 14.48
C ALA A 14 2.26 16.75 14.46
N ALA A 15 1.27 17.22 13.70
CA ALA A 15 -0.07 16.62 13.68
C ALA A 15 -0.18 15.39 12.73
N ALA A 16 0.74 15.21 11.79
CA ALA A 16 0.73 14.07 10.87
C ALA A 16 1.25 12.75 11.49
N SER A 17 1.79 12.79 12.71
CA SER A 17 2.43 11.62 13.35
C SER A 17 1.57 10.91 14.40
N ARG A 18 0.32 11.32 14.65
CA ARG A 18 -0.52 10.74 15.72
C ARG A 18 -1.98 10.47 15.39
N VAL A 19 -2.36 10.42 14.11
CA VAL A 19 -3.64 9.80 13.72
C VAL A 19 -3.37 8.31 13.50
N GLU A 20 -3.60 7.53 14.56
CA GLU A 20 -3.97 6.12 14.57
C GLU A 20 -3.84 5.36 13.24
N ARG A 21 -2.67 4.75 13.02
CA ARG A 21 -2.44 3.69 12.01
C ARG A 21 -3.11 2.33 12.31
N PRO A 22 -4.14 2.23 13.17
CA PRO A 22 -5.14 1.16 13.07
C PRO A 22 -6.12 1.27 11.88
N SER A 23 -6.34 2.43 11.24
CA SER A 23 -7.56 2.56 10.42
C SER A 23 -7.54 1.91 9.02
N THR A 24 -6.42 1.75 8.32
CA THR A 24 -6.46 1.25 6.92
C THR A 24 -6.54 -0.26 6.82
N ILE A 25 -5.76 -1.00 7.63
CA ILE A 25 -5.77 -2.47 7.63
C ILE A 25 -7.14 -2.99 8.09
N GLU A 26 -7.65 -2.45 9.20
CA GLU A 26 -8.96 -2.83 9.73
C GLU A 26 -10.09 -2.50 8.75
N THR A 27 -10.03 -1.34 8.07
CA THR A 27 -11.04 -0.98 7.08
C THR A 27 -11.00 -1.87 5.84
N ILE A 28 -9.81 -2.27 5.38
CA ILE A 28 -9.68 -3.26 4.30
C ILE A 28 -10.28 -4.59 4.77
N LEU A 29 -9.79 -5.15 5.88
CA LEU A 29 -10.22 -6.46 6.39
C LEU A 29 -11.70 -6.51 6.79
N GLY A 30 -12.27 -5.38 7.21
CA GLY A 30 -13.70 -5.24 7.52
C GLY A 30 -14.59 -5.00 6.30
N GLY A 31 -14.04 -4.94 5.09
CA GLY A 31 -14.78 -4.70 3.84
C GLY A 31 -15.31 -3.27 3.69
N GLY A 32 -14.87 -2.34 4.53
CA GLY A 32 -15.26 -0.93 4.47
C GLY A 32 -14.49 -0.13 3.42
N ALA A 33 -13.36 -0.66 2.94
CA ALA A 33 -12.61 -0.09 1.83
C ALA A 33 -13.15 -0.57 0.49
N LYS A 34 -13.14 0.30 -0.53
CA LYS A 34 -13.34 -0.11 -1.93
C LYS A 34 -12.01 -0.22 -2.62
N ILE A 35 -11.82 -1.33 -3.34
CA ILE A 35 -10.58 -1.65 -4.02
C ILE A 35 -10.85 -1.87 -5.50
N LYS A 36 -10.11 -1.20 -6.38
CA LYS A 36 -10.26 -1.30 -7.83
C LYS A 36 -8.90 -1.60 -8.46
N PHE A 37 -8.82 -2.65 -9.27
CA PHE A 37 -7.61 -2.95 -10.04
C PHE A 37 -7.29 -1.82 -11.03
N LEU A 38 -6.00 -1.44 -11.09
CA LEU A 38 -5.48 -0.43 -11.99
C LEU A 38 -4.58 -1.05 -13.07
N SER A 39 -3.53 -1.76 -12.65
CA SER A 39 -2.52 -2.25 -13.58
C SER A 39 -1.71 -3.41 -13.00
N GLU A 40 -1.09 -4.17 -13.88
CA GLU A 40 -0.05 -5.15 -13.57
C GLU A 40 1.26 -4.72 -14.23
N SER A 41 2.37 -4.83 -13.50
CA SER A 41 3.71 -4.51 -13.98
C SER A 41 4.75 -5.45 -13.37
N MET A 42 5.99 -5.35 -13.85
CA MET A 42 7.12 -6.06 -13.25
C MET A 42 8.12 -5.04 -12.70
N GLU A 43 8.33 -5.06 -11.40
CA GLU A 43 9.15 -4.08 -10.68
C GLU A 43 10.35 -4.74 -10.00
N GLU A 44 11.47 -4.02 -9.99
CA GLU A 44 12.64 -4.35 -9.19
C GLU A 44 12.57 -3.58 -7.87
N ARG A 45 12.73 -4.28 -6.74
CA ARG A 45 12.73 -3.69 -5.40
C ARG A 45 14.00 -4.05 -4.65
N ASP A 46 14.56 -3.07 -3.96
CA ASP A 46 15.66 -3.27 -3.02
C ASP A 46 15.10 -3.70 -1.67
N ILE A 47 15.37 -4.94 -1.28
CA ILE A 47 14.93 -5.51 -0.02
C ILE A 47 16.08 -5.42 0.97
N ILE A 48 15.86 -4.65 2.04
CA ILE A 48 16.85 -4.43 3.11
C ILE A 48 17.40 -5.78 3.61
N GLY A 49 18.71 -5.95 3.52
CA GLY A 49 19.42 -7.15 3.96
C GLY A 49 19.33 -8.35 3.02
N LYS A 50 18.67 -8.23 1.85
CA LYS A 50 18.57 -9.29 0.86
C LYS A 50 18.98 -8.85 -0.56
N GLY A 51 19.08 -7.55 -0.82
CA GLY A 51 19.45 -7.00 -2.12
C GLY A 51 18.24 -6.81 -3.04
N LYS A 52 18.50 -6.69 -4.34
CA LYS A 52 17.49 -6.34 -5.35
C LYS A 52 16.79 -7.57 -5.92
N PHE A 53 15.45 -7.54 -5.93
CA PHE A 53 14.61 -8.59 -6.48
C PHE A 53 13.64 -8.05 -7.51
N LYS A 54 13.47 -8.76 -8.62
CA LYS A 54 12.34 -8.53 -9.52
C LYS A 54 11.11 -9.27 -9.01
N GLY A 55 9.93 -8.70 -9.27
CA GLY A 55 8.65 -9.31 -8.94
C GLY A 55 7.50 -8.69 -9.71
N ASN A 56 6.37 -9.38 -9.70
CA ASN A 56 5.13 -8.87 -10.28
C ASN A 56 4.50 -7.89 -9.28
N THR A 57 4.13 -6.71 -9.75
CA THR A 57 3.37 -5.72 -8.97
C THR A 57 1.97 -5.62 -9.53
N TYR A 58 0.98 -5.69 -8.65
CA TYR A 58 -0.41 -5.42 -8.94
C TYR A 58 -0.81 -4.12 -8.23
N SER A 59 -1.21 -3.12 -9.00
CA SER A 59 -1.61 -1.81 -8.48
C SER A 59 -3.12 -1.70 -8.43
N TYR A 60 -3.62 -1.10 -7.36
CA TYR A 60 -5.03 -0.91 -7.07
C TYR A 60 -5.29 0.52 -6.59
N GLU A 61 -6.43 1.08 -6.94
CA GLU A 61 -6.99 2.26 -6.29
C GLU A 61 -7.72 1.80 -5.02
N LEU A 62 -7.39 2.43 -3.90
CA LEU A 62 -7.95 2.17 -2.59
C LEU A 62 -8.72 3.41 -2.12
N GLU A 63 -10.02 3.26 -1.92
CA GLU A 63 -10.89 4.27 -1.31
C GLU A 63 -11.25 3.83 0.11
N VAL A 64 -10.82 4.62 1.11
CA VAL A 64 -11.06 4.39 2.53
C VAL A 64 -11.98 5.50 3.07
N PRO A 65 -13.12 5.18 3.68
CA PRO A 65 -13.97 6.19 4.32
C PRO A 65 -13.25 6.86 5.50
N HIS A 66 -13.43 8.18 5.66
CA HIS A 66 -12.84 8.91 6.78
C HIS A 66 -13.59 8.59 8.09
N LEU A 67 -12.88 8.09 9.10
CA LEU A 67 -13.51 7.62 10.34
C LEU A 67 -14.26 8.72 11.11
N THR A 68 -13.75 9.95 11.10
CA THR A 68 -14.31 11.08 11.87
C THR A 68 -15.02 12.14 11.02
N ARG A 69 -15.11 11.95 9.70
CA ARG A 69 -15.73 12.91 8.78
C ARG A 69 -16.66 12.16 7.82
N PRO A 70 -17.91 11.91 8.24
CA PRO A 70 -18.87 11.18 7.43
C PRO A 70 -19.02 11.82 6.04
N GLY A 71 -18.89 11.00 4.99
CA GLY A 71 -18.96 11.45 3.59
C GLY A 71 -17.62 11.81 2.96
N GLU A 72 -16.57 12.05 3.75
CA GLU A 72 -15.21 12.18 3.23
C GLU A 72 -14.58 10.81 2.98
N LYS A 73 -13.76 10.75 1.95
CA LYS A 73 -13.04 9.55 1.52
C LYS A 73 -11.59 9.90 1.26
N TRP A 74 -10.70 9.03 1.71
CA TRP A 74 -9.30 9.07 1.34
C TRP A 74 -9.08 8.11 0.19
N VAL A 75 -8.58 8.62 -0.93
CA VAL A 75 -8.23 7.83 -2.11
C VAL A 75 -6.71 7.79 -2.21
N THR A 76 -6.17 6.58 -2.35
CA THR A 76 -4.73 6.33 -2.46
C THR A 76 -4.49 5.14 -3.38
N GLU A 77 -3.26 4.96 -3.83
CA GLU A 77 -2.87 3.75 -4.55
C GLU A 77 -2.28 2.71 -3.60
N LEU A 78 -2.56 1.44 -3.88
CA LEU A 78 -2.09 0.27 -3.18
C LEU A 78 -1.31 -0.61 -4.17
N ALA A 79 -0.13 -1.07 -3.80
CA ALA A 79 0.68 -1.98 -4.60
C ALA A 79 0.89 -3.30 -3.86
N VAL A 80 0.52 -4.41 -4.48
CA VAL A 80 0.83 -5.78 -4.02
C VAL A 80 1.97 -6.31 -4.86
N TRP A 81 3.12 -6.57 -4.25
CA TRP A 81 4.31 -7.07 -4.94
C TRP A 81 4.62 -8.51 -4.53
N PHE A 82 4.76 -9.36 -5.54
CA PHE A 82 5.17 -10.76 -5.41
C PHE A 82 6.56 -10.95 -6.00
N PRO A 83 7.57 -11.34 -5.19
CA PRO A 83 8.89 -11.62 -5.73
C PRO A 83 8.84 -12.75 -6.77
N ALA A 84 9.55 -12.59 -7.88
CA ALA A 84 9.67 -13.63 -8.90
C ALA A 84 10.52 -14.78 -8.37
N ALA A 85 10.19 -16.01 -8.77
CA ALA A 85 10.98 -17.20 -8.37
C ALA A 85 12.31 -17.30 -9.14
N HIS A 86 12.35 -16.81 -10.39
CA HIS A 86 13.49 -16.97 -11.28
C HIS A 86 13.61 -15.74 -12.19
N TYR A 87 14.55 -14.85 -11.92
CA TYR A 87 15.24 -14.00 -12.90
C TYR A 87 16.42 -13.31 -12.18
N PRO A 88 17.58 -13.14 -12.82
CA PRO A 88 18.85 -13.67 -12.32
C PRO A 88 19.50 -12.73 -11.31
N LEU A 89 19.14 -12.81 -10.03
CA LEU A 89 19.91 -12.19 -8.93
C LEU A 89 19.75 -12.95 -7.59
N PHE A 90 19.39 -14.24 -7.62
CA PHE A 90 19.78 -15.07 -6.48
C PHE A 90 21.29 -15.24 -6.58
N ASP A 91 22.04 -14.29 -6.01
CA ASP A 91 23.30 -14.63 -5.36
C ASP A 91 22.98 -15.86 -4.53
N GLU A 92 23.68 -16.97 -4.73
CA GLU A 92 23.42 -18.24 -4.07
C GLU A 92 23.44 -18.12 -2.53
N ARG A 93 23.89 -16.96 -2.01
CA ARG A 93 23.86 -16.51 -0.61
C ARG A 93 22.52 -15.91 -0.15
N ALA A 94 21.57 -15.59 -1.02
CA ALA A 94 20.27 -15.06 -0.65
C ALA A 94 19.42 -16.19 -0.03
N GLU A 95 19.60 -16.38 1.29
CA GLU A 95 19.16 -17.57 2.04
C GLU A 95 17.67 -17.90 1.88
N ARG A 96 16.77 -16.94 1.60
CA ARG A 96 15.35 -17.18 1.27
C ARG A 96 14.74 -16.06 0.45
N LYS A 97 13.93 -16.43 -0.56
CA LYS A 97 13.02 -15.54 -1.32
C LYS A 97 12.32 -14.56 -0.36
N PRO A 98 12.27 -13.25 -0.66
CA PRO A 98 11.55 -12.30 0.17
C PRO A 98 10.06 -12.63 0.20
N GLU A 99 9.37 -12.16 1.22
CA GLU A 99 7.92 -12.31 1.32
C GLU A 99 7.21 -11.32 0.38
N MET A 100 5.94 -11.58 0.11
CA MET A 100 5.05 -10.61 -0.54
C MET A 100 5.06 -9.30 0.26
N GLN A 101 4.95 -8.16 -0.43
CA GLN A 101 4.80 -6.85 0.19
C GLN A 101 3.49 -6.22 -0.26
N ILE A 102 2.83 -5.52 0.65
CA ILE A 102 1.67 -4.68 0.32
C ILE A 102 1.97 -3.28 0.83
N ASP A 103 2.03 -2.32 -0.09
CA ASP A 103 2.37 -0.94 0.21
C ASP A 103 1.24 -0.01 -0.20
N ILE A 104 1.07 1.08 0.56
CA ILE A 104 0.36 2.26 0.11
C ILE A 104 1.37 3.15 -0.60
N LEU A 105 1.06 3.57 -1.82
CA LEU A 105 1.84 4.57 -2.54
C LEU A 105 1.38 5.94 -2.06
N THR A 106 2.28 6.66 -1.39
CA THR A 106 2.04 8.02 -0.91
C THR A 106 2.86 9.00 -1.74
N GLY A 107 2.48 10.28 -1.73
CA GLY A 107 3.30 11.33 -2.38
C GLY A 107 4.73 11.47 -1.82
N GLN A 108 5.05 10.79 -0.72
CA GLN A 108 6.37 10.77 -0.07
C GLN A 108 7.13 9.45 -0.30
N GLY A 109 6.56 8.51 -1.06
CA GLY A 109 7.12 7.18 -1.32
C GLY A 109 6.20 6.04 -0.87
N ASN A 110 6.74 4.82 -0.86
CA ASN A 110 5.98 3.61 -0.56
C ASN A 110 5.99 3.33 0.93
N MET A 111 4.81 3.06 1.49
CA MET A 111 4.66 2.72 2.90
C MET A 111 4.07 1.31 3.02
N THR A 112 4.89 0.36 3.50
CA THR A 112 4.43 -1.01 3.75
C THR A 112 3.37 -1.05 4.83
N LEU A 113 2.21 -1.63 4.50
CA LEU A 113 1.06 -1.74 5.38
C LEU A 113 1.40 -2.52 6.65
N THR A 114 2.02 -3.69 6.49
CA THR A 114 2.40 -4.57 7.59
C THR A 114 3.53 -5.50 7.17
N LYS A 115 4.36 -5.90 8.14
CA LYS A 115 5.39 -6.94 7.97
C LYS A 115 4.91 -8.30 8.46
N ASN A 116 3.69 -8.40 8.98
CA ASN A 116 3.13 -9.68 9.47
C ASN A 116 2.61 -10.50 8.28
N PRO A 117 3.16 -11.71 8.02
CA PRO A 117 2.78 -12.52 6.86
C PRO A 117 1.30 -12.96 6.85
N GLU A 118 0.74 -13.24 8.03
CA GLU A 118 -0.66 -13.65 8.16
C GLU A 118 -1.60 -12.49 7.87
N THR A 119 -1.30 -11.29 8.38
CA THR A 119 -2.07 -10.08 8.08
C THR A 119 -1.98 -9.73 6.61
N MET A 120 -0.77 -9.80 6.02
CA MET A 120 -0.58 -9.57 4.57
C MET A 120 -1.43 -10.54 3.73
N ARG A 121 -1.46 -11.83 4.09
CA ARG A 121 -2.27 -12.83 3.40
C ARG A 121 -3.77 -12.49 3.47
N LYS A 122 -4.28 -12.14 4.65
CA LYS A 122 -5.70 -11.76 4.82
C LYS A 122 -6.07 -10.51 4.01
N ILE A 123 -5.17 -9.50 4.00
CA ILE A 123 -5.37 -8.29 3.19
C ILE A 123 -5.43 -8.67 1.70
N TYR A 124 -4.51 -9.50 1.23
CA TYR A 124 -4.49 -9.94 -0.16
C TYR A 124 -5.73 -10.76 -0.56
N GLU A 125 -6.19 -11.66 0.32
CA GLU A 125 -7.41 -12.42 0.11
C GLU A 125 -8.64 -11.51 -0.04
N GLU A 126 -8.72 -10.44 0.76
CA GLU A 126 -9.80 -9.47 0.68
C GLU A 126 -9.73 -8.60 -0.58
N ILE A 127 -8.53 -8.15 -0.97
CA ILE A 127 -8.30 -7.47 -2.26
C ILE A 127 -8.82 -8.37 -3.39
N ARG A 128 -8.36 -9.62 -3.41
CA ARG A 128 -8.74 -10.60 -4.42
C ARG A 128 -10.24 -10.84 -4.43
N ARG A 129 -10.87 -10.99 -3.26
CA ARG A 129 -12.34 -11.16 -3.15
C ARG A 129 -13.09 -10.00 -3.80
N GLN A 130 -12.64 -8.75 -3.62
CA GLN A 130 -13.31 -7.59 -4.22
C GLN A 130 -13.03 -7.43 -5.72
N THR A 131 -11.85 -7.83 -6.20
CA THR A 131 -11.45 -7.64 -7.60
C THR A 131 -11.83 -8.81 -8.50
N ASP A 132 -11.74 -10.05 -8.02
CA ASP A 132 -12.12 -11.25 -8.79
C ASP A 132 -13.64 -11.32 -8.97
N GLN A 133 -14.43 -10.87 -7.98
CA GLN A 133 -15.88 -10.73 -8.11
C GLN A 133 -16.31 -9.78 -9.24
N ARG A 134 -15.42 -8.90 -9.72
CA ARG A 134 -15.71 -8.03 -10.87
C ARG A 134 -15.34 -8.66 -12.22
N LEU A 135 -14.46 -9.66 -12.24
CA LEU A 135 -14.13 -10.42 -13.45
C LEU A 135 -15.26 -11.39 -13.84
N GLU A 136 -16.10 -11.82 -12.88
CA GLU A 136 -17.27 -12.65 -13.16
C GLU A 136 -18.49 -11.86 -13.69
N ILE A 137 -18.50 -10.53 -13.59
CA ILE A 137 -19.67 -9.70 -13.99
C ILE A 137 -19.58 -9.21 -15.44
N ASN A 138 -18.43 -9.38 -16.13
CA ASN A 138 -18.32 -9.11 -17.57
C ASN A 138 -17.59 -10.25 -18.30
N PRO A 139 -18.31 -11.32 -18.68
CA PRO A 139 -17.78 -12.32 -19.61
C PRO A 139 -17.77 -11.86 -21.08
N GLU A 140 -18.32 -10.69 -21.44
CA GLU A 140 -18.36 -10.25 -22.84
C GLU A 140 -18.16 -8.74 -23.00
N GLY A 141 -17.14 -8.38 -23.78
CA GLY A 141 -16.91 -7.07 -24.39
C GLY A 141 -16.13 -7.26 -25.67
#